data_AF-A0A973KNP8-F1
#
_entry.id   AF-A0A973KNP8-F1
#
_cell.length_a   1.000
_cell.length_b   1.000
_cell.length_c   1.000
_cell.angle_alpha   90.00
_cell.angle_beta   90.00
_cell.angle_gamma   90.00
#
_symmetry.space_group_name_H-M   'P 1'
#
loop_
_entity.id
_entity.type
_entity.pdbx_description
1 polymer ?
#
loop_
_entity_poly.entity_id
_entity_poly.type
_entity_poly.pdbx_seq_one_letter_code
_entity_poly.pdbx_strand_id
1 'polypeptide(L)' 'LGVRRVTVGGSIARAMYRHLLSAARELADRGTFSYADDQLPQSDLNDLFQPRT' A
#
# COMPACT_ATOMS: atom_id res chain seq x y z
N LEU A 1 -16.19 25.40 2.28
CA LEU A 1 -17.19 24.40 2.68
C LEU A 1 -17.39 24.27 4.20
N GLY A 2 -16.51 24.78 5.07
CA GLY A 2 -16.78 24.79 6.53
C GLY A 2 -16.79 23.42 7.23
N VAL A 3 -16.15 22.40 6.62
CA VAL A 3 -16.17 21.01 7.12
C VAL A 3 -15.18 20.84 8.28
N ARG A 4 -15.63 20.21 9.38
CA ARG A 4 -14.83 20.03 10.61
C ARG A 4 -14.00 18.73 10.62
N ARG A 5 -14.43 17.68 9.92
CA ARG A 5 -13.71 16.40 9.80
C ARG A 5 -14.11 15.67 8.52
N VAL A 6 -13.13 15.03 7.89
CA VAL A 6 -13.32 14.13 6.76
C VAL A 6 -12.92 12.72 7.18
N THR A 7 -13.76 11.73 6.87
CA THR A 7 -13.46 10.32 7.06
C THR A 7 -13.52 9.61 5.72
N VAL A 8 -12.75 8.54 5.58
CA VAL A 8 -12.61 7.80 4.32
C VAL A 8 -13.24 6.41 4.38
N GLY A 9 -13.78 6.03 5.56
CA GLY A 9 -14.25 4.68 5.83
C GLY A 9 -13.22 3.62 5.42
N GLY A 10 -13.68 2.54 4.79
CA GLY A 10 -12.79 1.49 4.27
C GLY A 10 -12.14 1.77 2.91
N SER A 11 -12.18 3.01 2.39
CA SER A 11 -11.69 3.25 1.01
C SER A 11 -10.19 3.02 0.85
N ILE A 12 -9.36 3.43 1.83
CA ILE A 12 -7.91 3.15 1.82
C ILE A 12 -7.66 1.64 1.81
N ALA A 13 -8.33 0.89 2.70
CA ALA A 13 -8.18 -0.55 2.77
C ALA A 13 -8.55 -1.24 1.43
N ARG A 14 -9.67 -0.84 0.81
CA ARG A 14 -10.06 -1.37 -0.51
C ARG A 14 -9.07 -1.02 -1.62
N ALA A 15 -8.46 0.17 -1.58
CA ALA A 15 -7.40 0.54 -2.52
C ALA A 15 -6.18 -0.38 -2.35
N MET A 16 -5.74 -0.63 -1.11
CA MET A 16 -4.62 -1.55 -0.84
C MET A 16 -4.93 -2.99 -1.27
N TYR A 17 -6.15 -3.49 -1.03
CA TYR A 17 -6.56 -4.83 -1.46
C TYR A 17 -6.50 -5.03 -2.98
N ARG A 18 -6.79 -3.98 -3.75
CA ARG A 18 -6.62 -4.03 -5.21
C ARG A 18 -5.16 -4.34 -5.59
N HIS A 19 -4.21 -3.64 -4.98
CA HIS A 19 -2.78 -3.86 -5.25
C HIS A 19 -2.33 -5.26 -4.81
N LEU A 20 -2.76 -5.69 -3.61
CA LEU A 20 -2.47 -7.03 -3.11
C LEU A 20 -2.97 -8.12 -4.06
N LEU A 21 -4.23 -8.04 -4.50
CA LEU A 21 -4.81 -9.02 -5.40
C LEU A 21 -4.14 -9.02 -6.78
N SER A 22 -3.73 -7.85 -7.27
CA SER A 22 -2.99 -7.73 -8.53
C SER A 22 -1.63 -8.42 -8.45
N ALA A 23 -0.87 -8.19 -7.38
CA ALA A 23 0.43 -8.83 -7.16
C ALA A 23 0.29 -10.36 -6.98
N ALA A 24 -0.73 -10.81 -6.24
CA ALA A 24 -0.99 -12.24 -6.05
C ALA A 24 -1.34 -12.95 -7.36
N ARG A 25 -2.15 -12.30 -8.21
CA ARG A 25 -2.47 -12.83 -9.55
C ARG A 25 -1.26 -12.86 -10.46
N GLU A 26 -0.44 -11.83 -10.44
CA GLU A 26 0.82 -11.82 -11.20
C GLU A 26 1.70 -13.02 -10.83
N LEU A 27 1.91 -13.23 -9.52
CA LEU A 27 2.69 -14.35 -9.02
C LEU A 27 2.10 -15.70 -9.46
N ALA A 28 0.79 -15.88 -9.30
CA ALA A 28 0.11 -17.15 -9.59
C ALA A 28 0.03 -17.45 -11.10
N ASP A 29 -0.30 -16.45 -11.91
CA ASP A 29 -0.64 -16.64 -13.32
C ASP A 29 0.59 -16.49 -14.24
N ARG A 30 1.55 -15.63 -13.86
CA ARG A 30 2.70 -15.27 -14.71
C ARG A 30 4.06 -15.64 -14.12
N GLY A 31 4.15 -15.87 -12.81
CA GLY A 31 5.43 -16.15 -12.15
C GLY A 31 6.43 -14.99 -12.23
N THR A 32 5.94 -13.76 -12.38
CA THR A 32 6.75 -12.54 -12.45
C THR A 32 6.60 -11.69 -11.18
N PHE A 33 7.49 -10.70 -11.02
CA PHE A 33 7.61 -9.90 -9.79
C PHE A 33 7.61 -8.38 -10.05
N SER A 34 6.97 -7.91 -11.13
CA SER A 34 6.94 -6.48 -11.49
C SER A 34 6.29 -5.59 -10.43
N TYR A 35 5.41 -6.13 -9.57
CA TYR A 35 4.93 -5.40 -8.39
C TYR A 35 6.06 -4.88 -7.48
N ALA A 36 7.26 -5.47 -7.55
CA ALA A 36 8.42 -5.07 -6.76
C ALA A 36 9.04 -3.75 -7.24
N ASP A 37 8.84 -3.37 -8.50
CA ASP A 37 9.45 -2.17 -9.11
C ASP A 37 8.97 -0.88 -8.43
N ASP A 38 7.73 -0.88 -7.93
CA ASP A 38 7.08 0.25 -7.26
C ASP A 38 7.04 0.10 -5.72
N GLN A 39 7.80 -0.83 -5.15
CA GLN A 39 7.82 -1.01 -3.70
C GLN A 39 8.46 0.19 -2.99
N LEU A 40 7.90 0.53 -1.82
CA LEU A 40 8.57 1.43 -0.90
C LEU A 40 9.94 0.84 -0.53
N PRO A 41 11.03 1.61 -0.66
CA PRO A 41 12.34 1.16 -0.22
C PRO A 41 12.32 0.73 1.25
N GLN A 42 13.09 -0.30 1.58
CA GLN A 42 13.18 -0.81 2.95
C GLN A 42 13.64 0.27 3.95
N SER A 43 14.54 1.17 3.53
CA SER A 43 14.97 2.33 4.32
C SER A 43 13.78 3.21 4.73
N ASP A 44 12.93 3.53 3.77
CA ASP A 44 11.81 4.45 3.96
C ASP A 44 10.76 3.82 4.87
N LEU A 45 10.55 2.50 4.75
CA LEU A 45 9.72 1.74 5.70
C LEU A 45 10.32 1.77 7.10
N ASN A 46 11.61 1.53 7.25
CA ASN A 46 12.27 1.58 8.56
C ASN A 46 12.10 2.96 9.21
N ASP A 47 12.33 4.03 8.44
CA ASP A 47 12.17 5.42 8.90
C ASP A 47 10.73 5.73 9.31
N LEU A 48 9.74 5.21 8.58
CA LEU A 48 8.32 5.34 8.93
C LEU A 48 7.99 4.71 10.30
N PHE A 49 8.67 3.61 10.66
CA PHE A 49 8.43 2.87 11.90
C PHE A 49 9.37 3.27 13.05
N GLN A 50 10.29 4.21 12.84
CA GLN A 50 11.13 4.70 13.93
C GLN A 50 10.28 5.36 15.03
N PRO A 51 10.54 5.06 16.32
CA PRO A 51 9.91 5.76 17.42
C PRO A 51 10.23 7.26 17.37
N ARG A 52 9.22 8.11 17.54
CA ARG A 52 9.45 9.52 17.79
C ARG A 52 9.93 9.65 19.23
N THR A 53 11.23 9.84 19.40
CA THR A 53 11.86 10.11 20.70
C THR A 53 11.89 11.60 20.95
#